data_AF-A0A1F9KH19-F1
#
_entry.id   AF-A0A1F9KH19-F1
#
_cell.length_a   1.000
_cell.length_b   1.000
_cell.length_c   1.000
_cell.angle_alpha   90.00
_cell.angle_beta   90.00
_cell.angle_gamma   90.00
#
_symmetry.space_group_name_H-M   'P 1'
#
loop_
_entity.id
_entity.type
_entity.pdbx_description
1 polymer ?
#
loop_
_entity_poly.entity_id
_entity_poly.type
_entity_poly.pdbx_seq_one_letter_code
_entity_poly.pdbx_strand_id
1 'polypeptide(L)' 'MMETSDRLIRALQWVWVGFAFFLVGGIIIWIVHLIRTSWSLDDTLSASIGISLVAIPIFLVFMGVVFYVFWGVAVHGRER' A
#
# COMPACT_ATOMS: atom_id res chain seq x y z
N MET A 1 13.16 23.67 20.21
CA MET A 1 11.94 22.84 20.38
C MET A 1 11.18 22.62 19.07
N MET A 2 11.13 23.59 18.14
CA MET A 2 10.55 23.41 16.79
C MET A 2 11.29 22.36 15.93
N GLU A 3 12.63 22.41 15.88
CA GLU A 3 13.45 21.52 15.03
C GLU A 3 13.28 20.01 15.33
N THR A 4 13.07 19.66 16.60
CA THR A 4 12.81 18.28 17.05
C THR A 4 11.42 17.80 16.63
N SER A 5 10.44 18.70 16.61
CA SER A 5 9.07 18.39 16.18
C SER A 5 9.02 18.07 14.69
N ASP A 6 9.73 18.85 13.86
CA ASP A 6 9.73 18.66 12.41
C ASP A 6 10.41 17.35 11.99
N ARG A 7 11.51 16.99 12.66
CA ARG A 7 12.16 15.68 12.44
C ARG A 7 11.26 14.52 12.85
N LEU A 8 10.55 14.64 13.99
CA LEU A 8 9.62 13.62 14.45
C LEU A 8 8.45 13.45 13.47
N ILE A 9 7.87 14.55 12.98
CA ILE A 9 6.78 14.53 12.00
C ILE A 9 7.23 13.85 10.70
N ARG A 10 8.43 14.20 10.19
CA ARG A 10 8.99 13.56 8.99
C ARG A 10 9.26 12.07 9.20
N ALA A 11 9.80 11.68 10.36
CA ALA A 11 10.01 10.28 10.68
C ALA A 11 8.68 9.52 10.71
N LEU A 12 7.65 10.09 11.34
CA LEU A 12 6.33 9.48 11.43
C LEU A 12 5.66 9.37 10.04
N GLN A 13 5.84 10.36 9.16
CA GLN A 13 5.39 10.29 7.77
C GLN A 13 5.99 9.11 7.01
N TRP A 14 7.32 8.91 7.10
CA TRP A 14 7.98 7.78 6.46
C TRP A 14 7.59 6.43 7.07
N VAL A 15 7.35 6.38 8.39
CA VAL A 15 6.80 5.18 9.06
C VAL A 15 5.43 4.84 8.50
N TRP A 16 4.54 5.83 8.32
CA TRP A 16 3.22 5.61 7.73
C TRP A 16 3.28 5.15 6.27
N VAL A 17 4.18 5.72 5.46
CA VAL A 17 4.42 5.26 4.09
C VAL A 17 4.90 3.81 4.11
N GLY A 18 5.91 3.47 4.91
CA GLY A 18 6.42 2.11 5.04
C GLY A 18 5.35 1.12 5.49
N PHE A 19 4.51 1.50 6.46
CA PHE A 19 3.39 0.70 6.92
C PHE A 19 2.35 0.47 5.81
N ALA A 20 2.02 1.49 5.03
CA ALA A 20 1.11 1.35 3.89
C ALA A 20 1.67 0.39 2.83
N PHE A 21 2.96 0.49 2.50
CA PHE A 21 3.64 -0.44 1.60
C PHE A 21 3.60 -1.88 2.11
N PHE A 22 3.87 -2.08 3.40
CA PHE A 22 3.82 -3.40 4.03
C PHE A 22 2.40 -3.98 3.99
N LEU A 23 1.39 -3.18 4.35
CA LEU A 23 0.00 -3.62 4.39
C LEU A 23 -0.51 -3.96 2.98
N VAL A 24 -0.33 -3.05 2.01
CA VAL A 24 -0.77 -3.26 0.62
C VAL A 24 -0.02 -4.42 -0.02
N GLY A 25 1.29 -4.48 0.13
CA GLY A 25 2.11 -5.59 -0.36
C GLY A 25 1.67 -6.91 0.25
N GLY A 26 1.44 -6.95 1.56
CA GLY A 26 0.93 -8.12 2.27
C GLY A 26 -0.44 -8.59 1.76
N ILE A 27 -1.38 -7.67 1.55
CA ILE A 27 -2.70 -7.98 0.97
C ILE A 27 -2.54 -8.56 -0.44
N ILE A 28 -1.73 -7.95 -1.31
CA ILE A 28 -1.51 -8.46 -2.67
C ILE A 28 -0.89 -9.86 -2.63
N ILE A 29 0.13 -10.08 -1.80
CA ILE A 29 0.75 -11.40 -1.62
C ILE A 29 -0.28 -12.43 -1.14
N TRP A 30 -1.11 -12.05 -0.17
CA TRP A 30 -2.16 -12.92 0.36
C TRP A 30 -3.21 -13.26 -0.70
N ILE A 31 -3.66 -12.27 -1.49
CA ILE A 31 -4.57 -12.48 -2.61
C ILE A 31 -3.97 -13.45 -3.63
N VAL A 32 -2.71 -13.25 -4.03
CA VAL A 32 -2.02 -14.14 -4.97
C VAL A 32 -1.93 -15.56 -4.41
N HIS A 33 -1.68 -15.70 -3.10
CA HIS A 33 -1.70 -17.00 -2.44
C HIS A 33 -3.08 -17.66 -2.52
N LEU A 34 -4.16 -16.94 -2.24
CA LEU A 34 -5.52 -17.46 -2.34
C LEU A 34 -5.88 -17.88 -3.77
N ILE A 35 -5.49 -17.10 -4.78
CA ILE A 35 -5.71 -17.45 -6.19
C ILE A 35 -5.00 -18.77 -6.52
N ARG A 36 -3.73 -18.92 -6.11
CA ARG A 36 -2.96 -20.16 -6.33
C ARG A 36 -3.58 -21.35 -5.62
N THR A 37 -4.04 -21.17 -4.39
CA THR A 37 -4.72 -22.21 -3.62
C THR A 37 -6.02 -22.60 -4.32
N SER A 38 -6.84 -21.65 -4.74
CA SER A 38 -8.09 -21.90 -5.46
C SER A 38 -7.86 -22.68 -6.76
N TRP A 39 -6.87 -22.31 -7.57
CA TRP A 39 -6.49 -23.08 -8.76
C TRP A 39 -6.01 -24.49 -8.45
N SER A 40 -5.27 -24.68 -7.34
CA SER A 40 -4.84 -26.02 -6.91
C SER A 40 -5.99 -26.93 -6.49
N LEU A 41 -7.15 -26.37 -6.15
CA LEU A 41 -8.36 -27.12 -5.78
C LEU A 41 -9.28 -27.35 -6.99
N ASP A 42 -8.84 -27.06 -8.23
CA ASP A 42 -9.68 -27.07 -9.44
C ASP A 42 -10.97 -26.23 -9.30
N ASP A 43 -10.90 -25.21 -8.44
CA ASP A 43 -11.99 -24.26 -8.29
C ASP A 43 -12.05 -23.41 -9.58
N THR A 44 -13.22 -23.42 -10.24
CA THR A 44 -13.47 -22.65 -11.47
C THR A 44 -13.29 -21.14 -11.21
N LEU A 45 -13.43 -20.31 -12.25
CA LEU A 45 -13.38 -18.84 -12.13
C LEU A 45 -14.51 -18.31 -11.21
N SER A 46 -14.26 -18.42 -9.91
CA SER A 46 -15.21 -18.12 -8.85
C SER A 46 -15.28 -16.62 -8.64
N ALA A 47 -16.42 -16.12 -8.17
CA ALA A 47 -16.60 -14.71 -7.81
C ALA A 47 -15.44 -14.20 -6.93
N SER A 48 -14.90 -15.06 -6.06
CA SER A 48 -13.75 -14.81 -5.19
C SER A 48 -12.46 -14.46 -5.95
N ILE A 49 -12.17 -15.16 -7.06
CA ILE A 49 -11.01 -14.89 -7.93
C ILE A 49 -11.25 -13.58 -8.70
N GLY A 50 -12.47 -13.37 -9.21
CA GLY A 50 -12.84 -12.14 -9.93
C GLY A 50 -12.69 -10.89 -9.05
N ILE A 51 -13.22 -10.93 -7.83
CA ILE A 51 -13.10 -9.84 -6.84
C ILE A 51 -11.63 -9.55 -6.53
N SER A 52 -10.85 -10.61 -6.32
CA SER A 52 -9.40 -10.51 -6.04
C SER A 52 -8.62 -9.81 -7.16
N LEU A 53 -8.94 -10.13 -8.42
CA LEU A 53 -8.33 -9.53 -9.61
C LEU A 53 -8.61 -8.02 -9.73
N VAL A 54 -9.81 -7.58 -9.34
CA VAL A 54 -10.20 -6.16 -9.32
C VAL A 54 -9.61 -5.43 -8.11
N ALA A 55 -9.46 -6.12 -6.98
CA ALA A 55 -8.92 -5.54 -5.76
C ALA A 55 -7.44 -5.13 -5.90
N ILE A 56 -6.61 -5.93 -6.59
CA ILE A 56 -5.17 -5.64 -6.76
C ILE A 56 -4.94 -4.25 -7.39
N PRO A 57 -5.53 -3.90 -8.56
CA PRO A 57 -5.41 -2.56 -9.13
C PRO A 57 -5.83 -1.44 -8.17
N ILE A 58 -6.91 -1.62 -7.41
CA ILE A 58 -7.40 -0.62 -6.45
C ILE A 58 -6.35 -0.37 -5.36
N PHE A 59 -5.79 -1.42 -4.80
CA PHE A 59 -4.75 -1.31 -3.78
C PHE A 59 -3.45 -0.69 -4.33
N LEU A 60 -3.10 -0.99 -5.58
CA LEU A 60 -1.96 -0.34 -6.25
C LEU A 60 -2.18 1.16 -6.46
N VAL A 61 -3.37 1.57 -6.91
CA VAL A 61 -3.73 2.99 -7.03
C VAL A 61 -3.68 3.68 -5.67
N PHE A 62 -4.25 3.05 -4.64
CA PHE A 62 -4.20 3.58 -3.27
C PHE A 62 -2.75 3.77 -2.79
N MET A 63 -1.89 2.77 -3.00
CA MET A 63 -0.47 2.87 -2.67
C MET A 63 0.24 3.99 -3.44
N GLY A 64 -0.09 4.16 -4.72
CA GLY A 64 0.41 5.27 -5.54
C GLY A 64 -0.01 6.64 -5.00
N VAL A 65 -1.28 6.80 -4.59
CA VAL A 65 -1.79 8.05 -3.99
C VAL A 65 -1.09 8.35 -2.67
N VAL A 66 -0.97 7.35 -1.79
CA VAL A 66 -0.23 7.51 -0.52
C VAL A 66 1.21 7.93 -0.80
N PHE A 67 1.91 7.21 -1.68
CA PHE A 67 3.28 7.57 -2.02
C PHE A 67 3.38 8.99 -2.59
N TYR A 68 2.51 9.36 -3.53
CA TYR A 68 2.49 10.69 -4.14
C TYR A 68 2.27 11.81 -3.12
N VAL A 69 1.25 11.69 -2.27
CA VAL A 69 0.91 12.72 -1.28
C VAL A 69 2.05 12.91 -0.28
N PHE A 70 2.57 11.81 0.29
CA PHE A 70 3.61 11.90 1.30
C PHE A 70 4.97 12.29 0.69
N TRP A 71 5.27 11.89 -0.54
CA TRP A 71 6.43 12.37 -1.28
C TRP A 71 6.34 13.89 -1.54
N GLY A 72 5.18 14.37 -1.99
CA GLY A 72 4.92 15.78 -2.22
C GLY A 72 5.16 16.62 -0.96
N VAL A 73 4.67 16.16 0.19
CA VAL A 73 4.88 16.82 1.49
C VAL A 73 6.35 16.77 1.93
N ALA A 74 7.03 15.63 1.77
CA ALA A 74 8.43 15.47 2.19
C ALA A 74 9.41 16.30 1.32
N VAL A 75 9.12 16.47 0.03
CA VAL A 75 9.93 17.25 -0.92
C VAL A 75 9.63 18.75 -0.80
N HIS A 76 8.36 19.17 -0.91
CA HIS A 76 7.99 20.59 -0.92
C HIS A 76 7.95 21.22 0.47
N GLY A 77 7.77 20.43 1.54
CA GLY A 77 7.93 20.90 2.91
C GLY A 77 9.38 21.20 3.29
N ARG A 78 10.32 21.13 2.34
CA ARG A 78 11.74 21.49 2.50
C ARG A 78 12.08 22.87 1.89
N GLU A 79 11.19 23.43 1.08
CA GLU A 79 11.38 24.72 0.37
C GLU A 79 10.66 25.91 1.05
N ARG A 80 9.94 25.65 2.15
CA ARG A 80 9.40 26.67 3.06
C ARG A 80 10.04 26.52 4.43
#